data_AF-A0A944RLI1-F1
#
_entry.id   AF-A0A944RLI1-F1
#
_cell.length_a   1.000
_cell.length_b   1.000
_cell.length_c   1.000
_cell.angle_alpha   90.00
_cell.angle_beta   90.00
_cell.angle_gamma   90.00
#
_symmetry.space_group_name_H-M   'P 1'
#
loop_
_entity.id
_entity.type
_entity.pdbx_description
1 polymer ?
#
loop_
_entity_poly.entity_id
_entity_poly.type
_entity_poly.pdbx_seq_one_letter_code
_entity_poly.pdbx_strand_id
1 'polypeptide(L)'
;MTDYAVIWKNAENLPWCVLVTTGRTGTDFFQSLLDSHPEVSVFNGPLFFHTFWQSSRCANVGGAHPDLGDLIDEFTGAHIKAFKSRYDSTERKDRLGEGRDQSIEVDIDELKGHITGLLADRPVTSRNFLTAVYTAYELCLNRDLGNKKLFLHHVHHVPKVDDFMADFPEAKIICMTRDPRALYVSGVENWRRYQPVTDNPSYPLYVLWRAVDEIQPLQIYDDGRLGVLKLEDLAHEETLHAICRWLGIAFDPCMTQSTWGGLRWWGDEVSQNEIPENERGFSKSMVTNKWEQRLGALDKAVLNYLLADVLEWYGYPHHRREGIPVAVMIALAVLVPTGYERRHLSPGYLIKALAKGKFKTFVGVFYHSLCRVAWFYKLFYRRNFGTFYKAPVIGGA
;
A
#
# COMPACT_ATOMS: atom_id res chain seq x y z
N MET A 1 -1.38 29.04 25.24
CA MET A 1 -2.57 28.96 24.37
C MET A 1 -2.06 28.68 22.97
N THR A 2 -2.53 27.61 22.33
CA THR A 2 -2.09 27.20 21.00
C THR A 2 -2.61 28.19 19.96
N ASP A 3 -1.72 28.75 19.13
CA ASP A 3 -2.10 29.68 18.06
C ASP A 3 -2.44 28.91 16.78
N TYR A 4 -3.71 28.51 16.66
CA TYR A 4 -4.19 27.74 15.51
C TYR A 4 -4.16 28.52 14.19
N ALA A 5 -4.19 29.86 14.23
CA ALA A 5 -4.14 30.67 13.02
C ALA A 5 -2.74 30.59 12.38
N VAL A 6 -1.68 30.73 13.20
CA VAL A 6 -0.30 30.58 12.74
C VAL A 6 -0.02 29.15 12.29
N ILE A 7 -0.43 28.15 13.07
CA ILE A 7 -0.23 26.73 12.73
C ILE A 7 -0.89 26.39 11.40
N TRP A 8 -2.14 26.81 11.21
CA TRP A 8 -2.87 26.53 9.97
C TRP A 8 -2.21 27.19 8.76
N LYS A 9 -1.79 28.45 8.89
CA LYS A 9 -1.12 29.18 7.80
C LYS A 9 0.12 28.43 7.29
N ASN A 10 0.83 27.76 8.19
CA ASN A 10 1.95 26.90 7.81
C ASN A 10 1.44 25.62 7.14
N ALA A 11 0.49 24.93 7.77
CA ALA A 11 -0.02 23.63 7.29
C ALA A 11 -0.73 23.69 5.92
N GLU A 12 -1.56 24.70 5.66
CA GLU A 12 -2.40 24.77 4.45
C GLU A 12 -1.61 24.86 3.14
N ASN A 13 -0.36 25.32 3.24
CA ASN A 13 0.56 25.52 2.13
C ASN A 13 1.57 24.39 1.98
N LEU A 14 1.59 23.40 2.89
CA LEU A 14 2.50 22.27 2.76
C LEU A 14 2.09 21.38 1.57
N PRO A 15 3.05 20.95 0.75
CA PRO A 15 2.80 19.96 -0.29
C PRO A 15 2.35 18.63 0.32
N TRP A 16 1.68 17.84 -0.50
CA TRP A 16 1.25 16.49 -0.18
C TRP A 16 1.98 15.47 -1.06
N CYS A 17 2.26 14.32 -0.48
CA CYS A 17 2.63 13.12 -1.22
C CYS A 17 1.68 11.99 -0.82
N VAL A 18 1.07 11.33 -1.80
CA VAL A 18 0.24 10.15 -1.57
C VAL A 18 1.04 8.86 -1.77
N LEU A 19 0.88 7.91 -0.86
CA LEU A 19 1.49 6.58 -0.89
C LEU A 19 0.45 5.53 -1.26
N VAL A 20 0.78 4.67 -2.23
CA VAL A 20 -0.06 3.54 -2.68
C VAL A 20 0.71 2.24 -2.82
N THR A 21 -0.01 1.12 -2.71
CA THR A 21 0.53 -0.24 -2.87
C THR A 21 -0.09 -0.98 -4.05
N THR A 22 0.74 -1.74 -4.78
CA THR A 22 0.32 -2.74 -5.78
C THR A 22 0.22 -4.17 -5.21
N GLY A 23 0.05 -4.30 -3.89
CA GLY A 23 -0.11 -5.57 -3.20
C GLY A 23 0.69 -5.65 -1.90
N ARG A 24 1.56 -6.67 -1.76
CA ARG A 24 2.48 -6.78 -0.62
C ARG A 24 3.85 -6.22 -0.97
N THR A 25 3.93 -4.89 -1.04
CA THR A 25 5.13 -4.15 -1.47
C THR A 25 5.78 -3.34 -0.35
N GLY A 26 5.30 -3.46 0.89
CA GLY A 26 5.94 -2.86 2.07
C GLY A 26 5.66 -1.37 2.26
N THR A 27 4.48 -0.89 1.89
CA THR A 27 4.07 0.51 2.13
C THR A 27 4.03 0.91 3.58
N ASP A 28 3.54 0.03 4.47
CA ASP A 28 3.55 0.30 5.91
C ASP A 28 4.99 0.38 6.45
N PHE A 29 5.90 -0.43 5.91
CA PHE A 29 7.32 -0.34 6.22
C PHE A 29 7.95 0.97 5.72
N PHE A 30 7.69 1.37 4.48
CA PHE A 30 8.21 2.65 4.00
C PHE A 30 7.65 3.84 4.81
N GLN A 31 6.35 3.82 5.11
CA GLN A 31 5.73 4.85 5.94
C GLN A 31 6.33 4.90 7.35
N SER A 32 6.66 3.75 7.94
CA SER A 32 7.28 3.70 9.27
C SER A 32 8.70 4.24 9.32
N LEU A 33 9.42 4.30 8.19
CA LEU A 33 10.72 4.98 8.10
C LEU A 33 10.57 6.51 8.15
N LEU A 34 9.40 7.04 7.78
CA LEU A 34 9.13 8.48 7.75
C LEU A 34 8.39 8.98 9.00
N ASP A 35 7.93 8.08 9.87
CA ASP A 35 7.06 8.40 11.01
C ASP A 35 7.65 9.48 11.94
N SER A 36 8.94 9.40 12.28
CA SER A 36 9.60 10.38 13.16
C SER A 36 10.39 11.47 12.41
N HIS A 37 10.20 11.59 11.11
CA HIS A 37 10.96 12.55 10.31
C HIS A 37 10.59 14.01 10.69
N PRO A 38 11.58 14.89 10.94
CA PRO A 38 11.31 16.26 11.38
C PRO A 38 10.60 17.10 10.31
N GLU A 39 10.80 16.77 9.04
CA GLU A 39 10.21 17.51 7.91
C GLU A 39 8.94 16.87 7.32
N VAL A 40 8.52 15.69 7.77
CA VAL A 40 7.35 14.98 7.21
C VAL A 40 6.31 14.74 8.28
N SER A 41 5.06 15.09 7.99
CA SER A 41 3.89 14.77 8.81
C SER A 41 3.27 13.48 8.30
N VAL A 42 3.19 12.47 9.17
CA VAL A 42 2.74 11.11 8.83
C VAL A 42 1.64 10.69 9.80
N PHE A 43 0.56 10.11 9.27
CA PHE A 43 -0.51 9.55 10.09
C PHE A 43 -0.24 8.08 10.45
N ASN A 44 -0.94 7.54 11.45
CA ASN A 44 -0.77 6.16 11.87
C ASN A 44 -1.39 5.16 10.88
N GLY A 45 -0.66 4.81 9.82
CA GLY A 45 -1.02 3.78 8.85
C GLY A 45 -1.89 4.27 7.70
N PRO A 46 -2.48 3.35 6.92
CA PRO A 46 -3.36 3.68 5.82
C PRO A 46 -4.67 4.31 6.33
N LEU A 47 -5.07 5.41 5.70
CA LEU A 47 -6.32 6.10 6.02
C LEU A 47 -7.16 6.22 4.75
N PHE A 48 -8.28 5.50 4.70
CA PHE A 48 -9.24 5.57 3.60
C PHE A 48 -10.13 6.82 3.72
N PHE A 49 -9.50 7.98 3.83
CA PHE A 49 -10.15 9.23 4.21
C PHE A 49 -11.30 9.60 3.29
N HIS A 50 -11.09 9.64 1.97
CA HIS A 50 -12.15 10.01 1.03
C HIS A 50 -13.29 9.01 1.00
N THR A 51 -13.02 7.72 1.24
CA THR A 51 -14.09 6.72 1.42
C THR A 51 -14.93 7.01 2.65
N PHE A 52 -14.29 7.37 3.77
CA PHE A 52 -15.00 7.86 4.94
C PHE A 52 -15.80 9.12 4.60
N TRP A 53 -15.17 10.12 4.00
CA TRP A 53 -15.80 11.40 3.69
C TRP A 53 -17.06 11.25 2.83
N GLN A 54 -16.99 10.43 1.78
CA GLN A 54 -18.12 10.16 0.88
C GLN A 54 -19.25 9.35 1.53
N SER A 55 -18.94 8.54 2.56
CA SER A 55 -19.93 7.70 3.26
C SER A 55 -20.39 8.28 4.60
N SER A 56 -19.72 9.32 5.08
CA SER A 56 -20.01 10.02 6.33
C SER A 56 -21.39 10.66 6.27
N ARG A 57 -22.18 10.42 7.30
CA ARG A 57 -23.51 11.03 7.42
C ARG A 57 -23.39 12.50 7.80
N CYS A 58 -22.41 12.84 8.64
CA CYS A 58 -22.20 14.20 9.12
C CYS A 58 -21.62 15.11 8.03
N ALA A 59 -20.70 14.60 7.18
CA ALA A 59 -20.13 15.36 6.08
C ALA A 59 -21.13 15.63 4.94
N ASN A 60 -22.13 14.74 4.76
CA ASN A 60 -23.07 14.78 3.64
C ASN A 60 -24.51 15.09 4.07
N VAL A 61 -24.71 15.86 5.14
CA VAL A 61 -26.04 16.34 5.54
C VAL A 61 -26.62 17.21 4.43
N GLY A 62 -27.75 16.79 3.85
CA GLY A 62 -28.35 17.47 2.70
C GLY A 62 -28.76 18.92 3.01
N GLY A 63 -28.20 19.86 2.25
CA GLY A 63 -28.61 21.27 2.24
C GLY A 63 -28.13 22.13 3.42
N ALA A 64 -27.30 21.60 4.33
CA ALA A 64 -26.74 22.33 5.47
C ALA A 64 -25.22 22.15 5.56
N HIS A 65 -24.54 23.08 6.24
CA HIS A 65 -23.13 22.89 6.60
C HIS A 65 -22.99 21.77 7.65
N PRO A 66 -21.98 20.89 7.55
CA PRO A 66 -21.71 19.88 8.57
C PRO A 66 -21.56 20.51 9.95
N ASP A 67 -22.21 19.92 10.96
CA ASP A 67 -21.82 20.20 12.35
C ASP A 67 -20.42 19.61 12.57
N LEU A 68 -19.48 20.48 12.93
CA LEU A 68 -18.08 20.08 13.05
C LEU A 68 -17.86 19.10 14.22
N GLY A 69 -18.59 19.26 15.32
CA GLY A 69 -18.47 18.37 16.48
C GLY A 69 -18.92 16.96 16.13
N ASP A 70 -20.11 16.83 15.52
CA ASP A 70 -20.65 15.54 15.11
C ASP A 70 -19.75 14.84 14.07
N LEU A 71 -19.21 15.60 13.11
CA LEU A 71 -18.29 15.07 12.10
C LEU A 71 -16.98 14.56 12.71
N ILE A 72 -16.42 15.31 13.67
CA ILE A 72 -15.23 14.89 14.41
C ILE A 72 -15.52 13.61 15.22
N ASP A 73 -16.68 13.51 15.86
CA ASP A 73 -17.10 12.33 16.61
C ASP A 73 -17.28 11.11 15.69
N GLU A 74 -17.93 11.27 14.54
CA GLU A 74 -18.07 10.21 13.53
C GLU A 74 -16.69 9.74 13.04
N PHE A 75 -15.80 10.70 12.72
CA PHE A 75 -14.45 10.39 12.22
C PHE A 75 -13.60 9.66 13.26
N THR A 76 -13.53 10.18 14.50
CA THR A 76 -12.72 9.59 15.57
C THR A 76 -13.26 8.21 15.98
N GLY A 77 -14.57 8.03 16.03
CA GLY A 77 -15.21 6.74 16.27
C GLY A 77 -14.89 5.72 15.17
N ALA A 78 -15.01 6.11 13.91
CA ALA A 78 -14.73 5.23 12.76
C ALA A 78 -13.25 4.82 12.65
N HIS A 79 -12.33 5.62 13.19
CA HIS A 79 -10.88 5.42 13.07
C HIS A 79 -10.17 5.25 14.41
N ILE A 80 -10.87 4.81 15.46
CA ILE A 80 -10.32 4.74 16.82
C ILE A 80 -8.96 4.00 16.91
N LYS A 81 -8.76 2.96 16.08
CA LYS A 81 -7.52 2.18 16.04
C LYS A 81 -6.30 2.96 15.52
N ALA A 82 -6.52 4.02 14.74
CA ALA A 82 -5.44 4.89 14.27
C ALA A 82 -4.92 5.81 15.40
N PHE A 83 -5.78 6.17 16.34
CA PHE A 83 -5.43 7.00 17.50
C PHE A 83 -5.01 6.18 18.72
N LYS A 84 -5.56 4.98 18.86
CA LYS A 84 -5.28 4.03 19.95
C LYS A 84 -4.86 2.70 19.35
N SER A 85 -3.57 2.54 19.08
CA SER A 85 -3.06 1.43 18.26
C SER A 85 -3.09 0.07 18.95
N ARG A 86 -3.44 0.01 20.24
CA ARG A 86 -3.80 -1.23 20.95
C ARG A 86 -4.94 -2.01 20.27
N TYR A 87 -5.75 -1.35 19.44
CA TYR A 87 -6.82 -1.96 18.66
C TYR A 87 -6.39 -2.35 17.23
N ASP A 88 -5.13 -2.17 16.86
CA ASP A 88 -4.59 -2.45 15.52
C ASP A 88 -3.63 -3.64 15.54
N SER A 89 -4.18 -4.82 15.85
CA SER A 89 -3.42 -6.07 15.97
C SER A 89 -2.91 -6.59 14.62
N THR A 90 -3.62 -6.34 13.51
CA THR A 90 -3.22 -6.77 12.17
C THR A 90 -1.86 -6.21 11.77
N GLU A 91 -1.64 -4.92 12.06
CA GLU A 91 -0.36 -4.25 11.84
C GLU A 91 0.59 -4.41 13.03
N ARG A 92 0.24 -5.21 14.04
CA ARG A 92 1.01 -5.42 15.28
C ARG A 92 1.39 -4.11 15.99
N LYS A 93 0.53 -3.09 15.89
CA LYS A 93 0.75 -1.79 16.55
C LYS A 93 0.23 -1.77 17.99
N ASP A 94 -0.31 -2.89 18.46
CA ASP A 94 -0.60 -3.18 19.86
C ASP A 94 0.65 -3.62 20.66
N ARG A 95 1.79 -3.82 19.98
CA ARG A 95 3.05 -4.35 20.54
C ARG A 95 4.28 -3.62 20.01
N LEU A 96 4.22 -2.30 20.03
CA LEU A 96 5.33 -1.43 19.66
C LEU A 96 6.38 -1.33 20.78
N GLY A 97 7.51 -0.69 20.46
CA GLY A 97 8.59 -0.43 21.41
C GLY A 97 9.50 -1.63 21.61
N GLU A 98 10.65 -1.43 22.26
CA GLU A 98 11.65 -2.49 22.44
C GLU A 98 11.11 -3.67 23.27
N GLY A 99 10.23 -3.39 24.22
CA GLY A 99 9.59 -4.39 25.09
C GLY A 99 8.38 -5.10 24.47
N ARG A 100 7.89 -4.66 23.30
CA ARG A 100 6.67 -5.17 22.64
C ARG A 100 5.40 -5.06 23.51
N ASP A 101 5.39 -4.09 24.41
CA ASP A 101 4.36 -3.85 25.42
C ASP A 101 3.77 -2.44 25.35
N GLN A 102 4.12 -1.68 24.30
CA GLN A 102 3.65 -0.32 24.08
C GLN A 102 2.71 -0.21 22.89
N SER A 103 1.90 0.85 22.88
CA SER A 103 1.04 1.22 21.75
C SER A 103 0.91 2.74 21.71
N ILE A 104 0.56 3.30 20.55
CA ILE A 104 0.18 4.71 20.42
C ILE A 104 -1.13 4.92 21.19
N GLU A 105 -1.15 5.97 22.02
CA GLU A 105 -2.35 6.41 22.74
C GLU A 105 -2.47 7.94 22.61
N VAL A 106 -3.28 8.39 21.65
CA VAL A 106 -3.65 9.79 21.50
C VAL A 106 -4.82 10.12 22.43
N ASP A 107 -4.73 11.25 23.13
CA ASP A 107 -5.86 11.84 23.84
C ASP A 107 -6.89 12.34 22.81
N ILE A 108 -8.05 11.69 22.82
CA ILE A 108 -9.09 11.96 21.84
C ILE A 108 -9.70 13.35 22.09
N ASP A 109 -9.89 13.77 23.32
CA ASP A 109 -10.50 15.08 23.60
C ASP A 109 -9.55 16.21 23.21
N GLU A 110 -8.24 16.03 23.44
CA GLU A 110 -7.21 16.93 22.93
C GLU A 110 -7.23 17.01 21.39
N LEU A 111 -7.28 15.86 20.71
CA LEU A 111 -7.36 15.78 19.25
C LEU A 111 -8.59 16.53 18.71
N LYS A 112 -9.77 16.32 19.31
CA LYS A 112 -11.01 17.01 18.95
C LYS A 112 -10.89 18.52 19.15
N GLY A 113 -10.29 18.94 20.26
CA GLY A 113 -10.00 20.35 20.56
C GLY A 113 -9.09 20.99 19.51
N HIS A 114 -8.04 20.29 19.09
CA HIS A 114 -7.14 20.74 18.03
C HIS A 114 -7.84 20.85 16.68
N ILE A 115 -8.59 19.83 16.25
CA ILE A 115 -9.32 19.87 14.96
C ILE A 115 -10.32 21.04 14.97
N THR A 116 -11.07 21.22 16.07
CA THR A 116 -12.01 22.33 16.22
C THR A 116 -11.32 23.69 16.13
N GLY A 117 -10.21 23.87 16.86
CA GLY A 117 -9.44 25.11 16.82
C GLY A 117 -8.82 25.41 15.45
N LEU A 118 -8.33 24.39 14.76
CA LEU A 118 -7.78 24.50 13.40
C LEU A 118 -8.87 24.89 12.38
N LEU A 119 -10.12 24.47 12.56
CA LEU A 119 -11.20 24.71 11.59
C LEU A 119 -12.18 25.83 11.98
N ALA A 120 -12.02 26.47 13.14
CA ALA A 120 -12.99 27.42 13.71
C ALA A 120 -13.53 28.47 12.71
N ASP A 121 -12.65 29.10 11.92
CA ASP A 121 -13.02 30.14 10.94
C ASP A 121 -12.85 29.67 9.49
N ARG A 122 -12.98 28.36 9.23
CA ARG A 122 -12.65 27.76 7.94
C ARG A 122 -13.79 26.88 7.42
N PRO A 123 -13.97 26.81 6.08
CA PRO A 123 -14.98 25.94 5.51
C PRO A 123 -14.60 24.48 5.79
N VAL A 124 -15.57 23.71 6.27
CA VAL A 124 -15.44 22.27 6.51
C VAL A 124 -15.55 21.54 5.17
N THR A 125 -14.40 21.35 4.52
CA THR A 125 -14.23 20.59 3.27
C THR A 125 -13.38 19.35 3.55
N SER A 126 -13.42 18.35 2.66
CA SER A 126 -12.56 17.14 2.76
C SER A 126 -11.08 17.53 2.88
N ARG A 127 -10.62 18.44 2.02
CA ARG A 127 -9.26 19.00 2.04
C ARG A 127 -8.88 19.60 3.40
N ASN A 128 -9.71 20.51 3.91
CA ASN A 128 -9.40 21.21 5.16
C ASN A 128 -9.48 20.26 6.35
N PHE A 129 -10.47 19.37 6.36
CA PHE A 129 -10.64 18.40 7.43
C PHE A 129 -9.46 17.41 7.48
N LEU A 130 -9.01 16.87 6.35
CA LEU A 130 -7.82 16.01 6.31
C LEU A 130 -6.56 16.74 6.80
N THR A 131 -6.37 17.99 6.36
CA THR A 131 -5.25 18.83 6.80
C THR A 131 -5.30 19.07 8.31
N ALA A 132 -6.49 19.34 8.86
CA ALA A 132 -6.71 19.52 10.29
C ALA A 132 -6.42 18.23 11.06
N VAL A 133 -6.86 17.07 10.56
CA VAL A 133 -6.61 15.75 11.18
C VAL A 133 -5.10 15.46 11.28
N TYR A 134 -4.36 15.65 10.20
CA TYR A 134 -2.90 15.41 10.21
C TYR A 134 -2.19 16.39 11.15
N THR A 135 -2.56 17.66 11.11
CA THR A 135 -1.95 18.70 11.95
C THR A 135 -2.26 18.46 13.43
N ALA A 136 -3.51 18.12 13.76
CA ALA A 136 -3.93 17.79 15.12
C ALA A 136 -3.24 16.53 15.64
N TYR A 137 -3.05 15.52 14.80
CA TYR A 137 -2.33 14.29 15.17
C TYR A 137 -0.87 14.60 15.55
N GLU A 138 -0.17 15.42 14.77
CA GLU A 138 1.19 15.87 15.10
C GLU A 138 1.25 16.68 16.41
N LEU A 139 0.25 17.53 16.67
CA LEU A 139 0.13 18.26 17.94
C LEU A 139 -0.02 17.33 19.14
N CYS A 140 -0.90 16.33 19.06
CA CYS A 140 -1.10 15.32 20.13
C CYS A 140 0.17 14.49 20.38
N LEU A 141 1.02 14.30 19.37
CA LEU A 141 2.32 13.65 19.52
C LEU A 141 3.43 14.60 20.01
N ASN A 142 3.10 15.85 20.32
CA ASN A 142 4.04 16.90 20.71
C ASN A 142 5.19 17.10 19.70
N ARG A 143 4.89 16.95 18.41
CA ARG A 143 5.88 17.11 17.33
C ARG A 143 5.99 18.57 16.92
N ASP A 144 7.21 18.96 16.55
CA ASP A 144 7.47 20.30 16.06
C ASP A 144 6.91 20.49 14.64
N LEU A 145 5.94 21.39 14.51
CA LEU A 145 5.32 21.74 13.23
C LEU A 145 6.13 22.78 12.44
N GLY A 146 7.05 23.51 13.07
CA GLY A 146 7.79 24.61 12.43
C GLY A 146 8.75 24.14 11.34
N ASN A 147 9.20 22.89 11.42
CA ASN A 147 10.13 22.28 10.48
C ASN A 147 9.44 21.40 9.41
N LYS A 148 8.11 21.21 9.48
CA LYS A 148 7.39 20.36 8.54
C LYS A 148 7.38 20.98 7.15
N LYS A 149 7.64 20.15 6.14
CA LYS A 149 7.68 20.51 4.72
C LYS A 149 6.75 19.69 3.85
N LEU A 150 6.19 18.59 4.35
CA LEU A 150 5.41 17.64 3.56
C LEU A 150 4.40 16.89 4.43
N PHE A 151 3.20 16.66 3.90
CA PHE A 151 2.29 15.62 4.40
C PHE A 151 2.42 14.35 3.57
N LEU A 152 2.58 13.19 4.21
CA LEU A 152 2.54 11.89 3.54
C LEU A 152 1.21 11.18 3.86
N HIS A 153 0.35 11.04 2.87
CA HIS A 153 -0.95 10.39 3.00
C HIS A 153 -0.97 8.99 2.39
N HIS A 154 -1.25 7.95 3.17
CA HIS A 154 -1.33 6.57 2.67
C HIS A 154 -2.78 6.20 2.33
N VAL A 155 -3.19 6.37 1.06
CA VAL A 155 -4.53 5.97 0.56
C VAL A 155 -4.66 4.46 0.33
N HIS A 156 -3.53 3.76 0.32
CA HIS A 156 -3.36 2.31 0.20
C HIS A 156 -3.71 1.72 -1.17
N HIS A 157 -4.85 2.07 -1.77
CA HIS A 157 -5.31 1.52 -3.04
C HIS A 157 -5.23 2.53 -4.18
N VAL A 158 -4.67 2.12 -5.32
CA VAL A 158 -4.58 2.94 -6.53
C VAL A 158 -5.94 3.53 -6.97
N PRO A 159 -7.06 2.78 -6.98
CA PRO A 159 -8.36 3.34 -7.36
C PRO A 159 -8.86 4.50 -6.48
N LYS A 160 -8.24 4.76 -5.32
CA LYS A 160 -8.61 5.86 -4.42
C LYS A 160 -7.77 7.12 -4.59
N VAL A 161 -6.78 7.09 -5.48
CA VAL A 161 -5.88 8.22 -5.72
C VAL A 161 -6.63 9.39 -6.32
N ASP A 162 -7.55 9.16 -7.26
CA ASP A 162 -8.26 10.25 -7.96
C ASP A 162 -9.08 11.13 -7.00
N ASP A 163 -9.74 10.53 -6.02
CA ASP A 163 -10.47 11.27 -4.98
C ASP A 163 -9.53 12.16 -4.14
N PHE A 164 -8.33 11.66 -3.84
CA PHE A 164 -7.30 12.42 -3.13
C PHE A 164 -6.74 13.56 -3.99
N MET A 165 -6.44 13.27 -5.27
CA MET A 165 -5.91 14.26 -6.22
C MET A 165 -6.93 15.36 -6.51
N ALA A 166 -8.24 15.12 -6.35
CA ALA A 166 -9.25 16.16 -6.45
C ALA A 166 -9.10 17.25 -5.36
N ASP A 167 -8.72 16.88 -4.14
CA ASP A 167 -8.43 17.83 -3.05
C ASP A 167 -7.02 18.43 -3.16
N PHE A 168 -6.05 17.63 -3.61
CA PHE A 168 -4.62 17.97 -3.64
C PHE A 168 -4.01 17.72 -5.03
N PRO A 169 -4.37 18.52 -6.05
CA PRO A 169 -3.98 18.27 -7.45
C PRO A 169 -2.47 18.33 -7.67
N GLU A 170 -1.73 19.10 -6.88
CA GLU A 170 -0.26 19.21 -7.00
C GLU A 170 0.50 18.10 -6.25
N ALA A 171 -0.21 17.15 -5.64
CA ALA A 171 0.44 16.13 -4.83
C ALA A 171 1.33 15.19 -5.66
N LYS A 172 2.45 14.78 -5.05
CA LYS A 172 3.28 13.69 -5.57
C LYS A 172 2.67 12.34 -5.25
N ILE A 173 3.02 11.30 -6.01
CA ILE A 173 2.53 9.94 -5.84
C ILE A 173 3.72 8.99 -5.74
N ILE A 174 3.85 8.31 -4.60
CA ILE A 174 4.74 7.16 -4.45
C ILE A 174 3.91 5.89 -4.62
N CYS A 175 4.22 5.13 -5.67
CA CYS A 175 3.66 3.80 -5.87
C CYS A 175 4.71 2.75 -5.53
N MET A 176 4.49 1.97 -4.47
CA MET A 176 5.42 0.91 -4.11
C MET A 176 5.22 -0.34 -4.95
N THR A 177 6.32 -0.94 -5.40
CA THR A 177 6.37 -2.19 -6.16
C THR A 177 7.36 -3.17 -5.54
N ARG A 178 7.37 -4.39 -6.07
CA ARG A 178 8.26 -5.50 -5.70
C ARG A 178 8.38 -6.43 -6.89
N ASP A 179 9.33 -7.37 -6.90
CA ASP A 179 9.36 -8.45 -7.88
C ASP A 179 7.96 -9.11 -7.97
N PRO A 180 7.29 -9.07 -9.14
CA PRO A 180 5.90 -9.52 -9.26
C PRO A 180 5.73 -11.03 -8.95
N ARG A 181 6.80 -11.82 -9.12
CA ARG A 181 6.80 -13.26 -8.80
C ARG A 181 6.86 -13.47 -7.29
N ALA A 182 7.69 -12.68 -6.62
CA ALA A 182 7.79 -12.64 -5.17
C ALA A 182 6.49 -12.11 -4.54
N LEU A 183 5.94 -11.02 -5.08
CA LEU A 183 4.65 -10.45 -4.65
C LEU A 183 3.53 -11.48 -4.82
N TYR A 184 3.49 -12.20 -5.94
CA TYR A 184 2.49 -13.25 -6.17
C TYR A 184 2.49 -14.32 -5.07
N VAL A 185 3.66 -14.90 -4.80
CA VAL A 185 3.81 -15.97 -3.80
C VAL A 185 3.44 -15.46 -2.40
N SER A 186 4.01 -14.32 -1.99
CA SER A 186 3.77 -13.77 -0.65
C SER A 186 2.33 -13.29 -0.47
N GLY A 187 1.76 -12.64 -1.48
CA GLY A 187 0.37 -12.19 -1.48
C GLY A 187 -0.61 -13.34 -1.38
N VAL A 188 -0.42 -14.42 -2.14
CA VAL A 188 -1.33 -15.58 -2.07
C VAL A 188 -1.14 -16.38 -0.77
N GLU A 189 0.10 -16.71 -0.40
CA GLU A 189 0.34 -17.64 0.71
C GLU A 189 0.08 -17.02 2.08
N ASN A 190 0.51 -15.79 2.30
CA ASN A 190 0.42 -15.17 3.61
C ASN A 190 -1.03 -14.79 3.93
N TRP A 191 -1.73 -14.16 2.98
CA TRP A 191 -3.16 -13.84 3.17
C TRP A 191 -4.01 -15.08 3.34
N ARG A 192 -3.72 -16.17 2.62
CA ARG A 192 -4.41 -17.44 2.82
C ARG A 192 -4.26 -17.98 4.24
N ARG A 193 -3.07 -17.87 4.84
CA ARG A 193 -2.81 -18.31 6.21
C ARG A 193 -3.49 -17.40 7.23
N TYR A 194 -3.37 -16.08 7.03
CA TYR A 194 -3.92 -15.08 7.93
C TYR A 194 -5.46 -15.03 7.89
N GLN A 195 -6.03 -15.01 6.70
CA GLN A 195 -7.47 -14.88 6.46
C GLN A 195 -7.96 -15.96 5.50
N PRO A 196 -8.45 -17.11 6.00
CA PRO A 196 -8.81 -18.27 5.17
C PRO A 196 -9.83 -18.01 4.05
N VAL A 197 -10.63 -16.94 4.13
CA VAL A 197 -11.57 -16.54 3.06
C VAL A 197 -10.85 -16.19 1.74
N THR A 198 -9.56 -15.82 1.82
CA THR A 198 -8.72 -15.56 0.64
C THR A 198 -8.25 -16.84 -0.06
N ASP A 199 -8.45 -18.03 0.53
CA ASP A 199 -8.25 -19.33 -0.15
C ASP A 199 -9.41 -19.63 -1.11
N ASN A 200 -9.52 -18.82 -2.16
CA ASN A 200 -10.55 -18.97 -3.17
C ASN A 200 -9.98 -18.80 -4.60
N PRO A 201 -10.69 -19.29 -5.63
CA PRO A 201 -10.16 -19.36 -6.99
C PRO A 201 -9.88 -17.99 -7.64
N SER A 202 -10.51 -16.92 -7.16
CA SER A 202 -10.33 -15.56 -7.73
C SER A 202 -9.05 -14.88 -7.22
N TYR A 203 -8.62 -15.22 -6.00
CA TYR A 203 -7.60 -14.48 -5.28
C TYR A 203 -6.20 -14.54 -5.93
N PRO A 204 -5.72 -15.69 -6.45
CA PRO A 204 -4.43 -15.72 -7.12
C PRO A 204 -4.35 -14.80 -8.34
N LEU A 205 -5.40 -14.75 -9.17
CA LEU A 205 -5.44 -13.84 -10.32
C LEU A 205 -5.48 -12.39 -9.86
N TYR A 206 -6.26 -12.08 -8.81
CA TYR A 206 -6.31 -10.75 -8.22
C TYR A 206 -4.91 -10.28 -7.75
N VAL A 207 -4.16 -11.10 -7.03
CA VAL A 207 -2.80 -10.75 -6.57
C VAL A 207 -1.85 -10.50 -7.75
N LEU A 208 -1.87 -11.36 -8.78
CA LEU A 208 -1.05 -11.15 -9.98
C LEU A 208 -1.43 -9.89 -10.75
N TRP A 209 -2.72 -9.63 -10.90
CA TRP A 209 -3.21 -8.42 -11.55
C TRP A 209 -2.72 -7.18 -10.80
N ARG A 210 -2.79 -7.19 -9.47
CA ARG A 210 -2.25 -6.10 -8.64
C ARG A 210 -0.78 -5.88 -8.87
N ALA A 211 0.01 -6.95 -8.86
CA ALA A 211 1.47 -6.88 -9.06
C ALA A 211 1.93 -6.30 -10.41
N VAL A 212 1.07 -6.29 -11.44
CA VAL A 212 1.46 -5.96 -12.82
C VAL A 212 0.66 -4.80 -13.40
N ASP A 213 -0.67 -4.82 -13.26
CA ASP A 213 -1.58 -3.92 -13.97
C ASP A 213 -2.16 -2.83 -13.06
N GLU A 214 -2.16 -2.97 -11.73
CA GLU A 214 -2.80 -1.98 -10.84
C GLU A 214 -2.12 -0.61 -10.88
N ILE A 215 -0.86 -0.51 -11.30
CA ILE A 215 -0.17 0.77 -11.50
C ILE A 215 -0.68 1.54 -12.74
N GLN A 216 -1.29 0.87 -13.73
CA GLN A 216 -1.61 1.48 -15.03
C GLN A 216 -2.47 2.77 -14.93
N PRO A 217 -3.49 2.85 -14.07
CA PRO A 217 -4.27 4.08 -13.93
C PRO A 217 -3.43 5.29 -13.51
N LEU A 218 -2.30 5.09 -12.81
CA LEU A 218 -1.45 6.19 -12.36
C LEU A 218 -0.66 6.87 -13.48
N GLN A 219 -0.66 6.30 -14.70
CA GLN A 219 0.06 6.88 -15.84
C GLN A 219 -0.40 8.32 -16.16
N ILE A 220 -1.63 8.69 -15.82
CA ILE A 220 -2.14 10.06 -16.01
C ILE A 220 -1.40 11.10 -15.14
N TYR A 221 -0.69 10.65 -14.10
CA TYR A 221 0.12 11.46 -13.19
C TYR A 221 1.62 11.32 -13.45
N ASP A 222 2.01 10.71 -14.57
CA ASP A 222 3.40 10.58 -15.02
C ASP A 222 3.90 11.85 -15.72
N ASP A 223 3.79 12.98 -15.01
CA ASP A 223 4.25 14.31 -15.42
C ASP A 223 5.34 14.84 -14.47
N GLY A 224 6.04 13.92 -13.80
CA GLY A 224 7.03 14.21 -12.76
C GLY A 224 6.50 14.07 -11.32
N ARG A 225 5.17 13.93 -11.14
CA ARG A 225 4.56 13.70 -9.83
C ARG A 225 4.56 12.24 -9.39
N LEU A 226 4.55 11.29 -10.33
CA LEU A 226 4.62 9.86 -10.03
C LEU A 226 6.06 9.38 -9.87
N GLY A 227 6.30 8.59 -8.82
CA GLY A 227 7.55 7.87 -8.59
C GLY A 227 7.28 6.46 -8.07
N VAL A 228 7.95 5.47 -8.65
CA VAL A 228 7.89 4.08 -8.22
C VAL A 228 9.04 3.76 -7.29
N LEU A 229 8.72 3.08 -6.19
CA LEU A 229 9.70 2.66 -5.19
C LEU A 229 9.66 1.14 -5.03
N LYS A 230 10.81 0.49 -5.23
CA LYS A 230 10.94 -0.96 -5.02
C LYS A 230 11.20 -1.24 -3.54
N LEU A 231 10.49 -2.22 -2.98
CA LEU A 231 10.73 -2.68 -1.60
C LEU A 231 12.20 -3.08 -1.40
N GLU A 232 12.78 -3.79 -2.36
CA GLU A 232 14.15 -4.30 -2.26
C GLU A 232 15.20 -3.18 -2.19
N ASP A 233 14.91 -2.02 -2.78
CA ASP A 233 15.85 -0.90 -2.86
C ASP A 233 15.95 -0.13 -1.54
N LEU A 234 14.94 -0.24 -0.65
CA LEU A 234 14.94 0.36 0.69
C LEU A 234 16.02 -0.19 1.63
N ALA A 235 16.72 -1.25 1.21
CA ALA A 235 17.90 -1.74 1.91
C ALA A 235 19.11 -0.81 1.79
N HIS A 236 19.12 0.10 0.79
CA HIS A 236 20.25 0.95 0.44
C HIS A 236 19.99 2.39 0.87
N GLU A 237 20.96 3.00 1.56
CA GLU A 237 20.84 4.38 2.04
C GLU A 237 20.74 5.38 0.89
N GLU A 238 21.41 5.09 -0.24
CA GLU A 238 21.36 5.90 -1.46
C GLU A 238 19.92 6.06 -1.97
N THR A 239 19.10 5.03 -1.83
CA THR A 239 17.67 5.05 -2.14
C THR A 239 16.93 6.01 -1.22
N LEU A 240 17.21 5.99 0.09
CA LEU A 240 16.61 6.90 1.06
C LEU A 240 16.98 8.36 0.74
N HIS A 241 18.24 8.63 0.40
CA HIS A 241 18.67 9.95 -0.07
C HIS A 241 17.98 10.37 -1.37
N ALA A 242 17.78 9.44 -2.32
CA ALA A 242 17.07 9.71 -3.56
C ALA A 242 15.59 10.04 -3.31
N ILE A 243 14.93 9.32 -2.41
CA ILE A 243 13.56 9.61 -1.96
C ILE A 243 13.48 10.99 -1.34
N CYS A 244 14.41 11.35 -0.44
CA CYS A 244 14.43 12.67 0.20
C CYS A 244 14.56 13.79 -0.82
N ARG A 245 15.52 13.68 -1.76
CA ARG A 245 15.68 14.63 -2.86
C ARG A 245 14.42 14.74 -3.73
N TRP A 246 13.81 13.60 -4.06
CA TRP A 246 12.60 13.58 -4.87
C TRP A 246 11.41 14.19 -4.15
N LEU A 247 11.27 13.98 -2.84
CA LEU A 247 10.24 14.59 -2.00
C LEU A 247 10.48 16.08 -1.75
N GLY A 248 11.74 16.53 -1.75
CA GLY A 248 12.13 17.90 -1.41
C GLY A 248 12.41 18.11 0.08
N ILE A 249 12.81 17.04 0.78
CA ILE A 249 13.16 17.03 2.20
C ILE A 249 14.66 16.68 2.37
N ALA A 250 15.23 17.03 3.52
CA ALA A 250 16.55 16.57 3.93
C ALA A 250 16.50 15.09 4.36
N PHE A 251 17.62 14.38 4.19
CA PHE A 251 17.75 13.05 4.80
C PHE A 251 17.92 13.18 6.31
N ASP A 252 17.16 12.38 7.06
CA ASP A 252 17.31 12.22 8.50
C ASP A 252 17.66 10.76 8.84
N PRO A 253 18.64 10.50 9.74
CA PRO A 253 18.99 9.16 10.18
C PRO A 253 17.81 8.33 10.73
N CYS A 254 16.71 8.96 11.17
CA CYS A 254 15.50 8.27 11.60
C CYS A 254 14.96 7.30 10.52
N MET A 255 15.19 7.61 9.24
CA MET A 255 14.74 6.78 8.11
C MET A 255 15.42 5.41 8.01
N THR A 256 16.42 5.16 8.84
CA THR A 256 17.05 3.83 8.96
C THR A 256 16.36 2.95 10.00
N GLN A 257 15.36 3.49 10.70
CA GLN A 257 14.61 2.83 11.76
C GLN A 257 13.12 2.88 11.46
N SER A 258 12.44 1.77 11.73
CA SER A 258 11.02 1.62 11.47
C SER A 258 10.23 1.88 12.74
N THR A 259 9.48 2.99 12.78
CA THR A 259 8.69 3.40 13.96
C THR A 259 7.24 3.75 13.64
N TRP A 260 6.40 3.73 14.66
CA TRP A 260 5.05 4.29 14.66
C TRP A 260 4.85 5.10 15.93
N GLY A 261 4.53 6.39 15.81
CA GLY A 261 4.46 7.29 16.97
C GLY A 261 5.81 7.38 17.72
N GLY A 262 6.93 7.21 17.03
CA GLY A 262 8.28 7.16 17.62
C GLY A 262 8.63 5.85 18.33
N LEU A 263 7.73 4.86 18.35
CA LEU A 263 7.96 3.56 18.95
C LEU A 263 8.38 2.54 17.88
N ARG A 264 9.36 1.69 18.19
CA ARG A 264 9.84 0.64 17.26
C ARG A 264 8.70 -0.27 16.78
N TRP A 265 8.68 -0.56 15.48
CA TRP A 265 7.76 -1.50 14.85
C TRP A 265 8.43 -2.84 14.54
N TRP A 266 7.68 -3.92 14.65
CA TRP A 266 8.17 -5.30 14.52
C TRP A 266 7.61 -6.04 13.29
N GLY A 267 7.02 -5.29 12.35
CA GLY A 267 6.31 -5.84 11.19
C GLY A 267 4.89 -6.30 11.51
N ASP A 268 4.10 -6.52 10.47
CA ASP A 268 2.69 -6.90 10.56
C ASP A 268 2.50 -8.39 10.91
N GLU A 269 1.30 -8.72 11.40
CA GLU A 269 0.92 -10.11 11.71
C GLU A 269 0.75 -10.96 10.44
N VAL A 270 0.35 -10.34 9.32
CA VAL A 270 0.19 -11.03 8.03
C VAL A 270 1.54 -11.53 7.50
N SER A 271 2.67 -10.92 7.85
CA SER A 271 4.04 -11.34 7.50
C SER A 271 4.48 -12.62 8.23
N GLN A 272 3.71 -13.07 9.23
CA GLN A 272 3.92 -14.28 10.06
C GLN A 272 5.13 -14.21 11.00
N ASN A 273 6.26 -13.67 10.53
CA ASN A 273 7.46 -13.48 11.34
C ASN A 273 7.60 -12.03 11.78
N GLU A 274 8.12 -11.82 12.98
CA GLU A 274 8.58 -10.51 13.42
C GLU A 274 9.93 -10.17 12.78
N ILE A 275 10.22 -8.88 12.72
CA ILE A 275 11.55 -8.37 12.37
C ILE A 275 12.55 -8.84 13.45
N PRO A 276 13.73 -9.38 13.07
CA PRO A 276 14.77 -9.75 14.03
C PRO A 276 15.21 -8.59 14.93
N GLU A 277 15.56 -8.89 16.19
CA GLU A 277 15.91 -7.86 17.18
C GLU A 277 17.11 -7.00 16.81
N ASN A 278 18.06 -7.55 16.06
CA ASN A 278 19.24 -6.86 15.57
C ASN A 278 18.97 -6.00 14.32
N GLU A 279 17.77 -6.03 13.75
CA GLU A 279 17.38 -5.25 12.56
C GLU A 279 16.34 -4.19 12.96
N ARG A 280 16.70 -2.90 12.83
CA ARG A 280 15.85 -1.78 13.28
C ARG A 280 15.00 -1.15 12.16
N GLY A 281 15.41 -1.28 10.91
CA GLY A 281 14.71 -0.76 9.74
C GLY A 281 14.48 -1.88 8.75
N PHE A 282 15.15 -1.82 7.59
CA PHE A 282 15.03 -2.84 6.57
C PHE A 282 15.48 -4.20 7.09
N SER A 283 14.65 -5.22 6.87
CA SER A 283 14.96 -6.60 7.22
C SER A 283 15.03 -7.46 5.96
N LYS A 284 16.06 -8.31 5.87
CA LYS A 284 16.14 -9.31 4.80
C LYS A 284 14.93 -10.26 4.81
N SER A 285 14.30 -10.45 5.97
CA SER A 285 13.09 -11.28 6.09
C SER A 285 11.90 -10.72 5.29
N MET A 286 11.81 -9.40 5.11
CA MET A 286 10.74 -8.73 4.33
C MET A 286 10.79 -9.12 2.86
N VAL A 287 12.01 -9.28 2.32
CA VAL A 287 12.24 -9.61 0.91
C VAL A 287 12.43 -11.11 0.65
N THR A 288 12.69 -11.90 1.69
CA THR A 288 12.93 -13.35 1.57
C THR A 288 11.63 -14.14 1.61
N ASN A 289 11.12 -14.56 0.44
CA ASN A 289 9.90 -15.40 0.38
C ASN A 289 10.05 -16.69 -0.45
N LYS A 290 11.28 -17.00 -0.91
CA LYS A 290 11.65 -18.24 -1.62
C LYS A 290 10.74 -18.54 -2.82
N TRP A 291 10.28 -17.51 -3.53
CA TRP A 291 9.35 -17.67 -4.64
C TRP A 291 9.88 -18.63 -5.73
N GLU A 292 11.20 -18.69 -5.92
CA GLU A 292 11.87 -19.58 -6.86
C GLU A 292 11.66 -21.05 -6.55
N GLN A 293 11.53 -21.39 -5.26
CA GLN A 293 11.28 -22.74 -4.76
C GLN A 293 9.77 -23.04 -4.72
N ARG A 294 8.94 -22.02 -4.51
CA ARG A 294 7.47 -22.15 -4.41
C ARG A 294 6.81 -22.28 -5.78
N LEU A 295 7.28 -21.54 -6.79
CA LEU A 295 6.73 -21.60 -8.13
C LEU A 295 7.32 -22.80 -8.92
N GLY A 296 6.43 -23.56 -9.55
CA GLY A 296 6.81 -24.67 -10.43
C GLY A 296 7.59 -24.19 -11.65
N ALA A 297 8.30 -25.11 -12.32
CA ALA A 297 9.12 -24.78 -13.49
C ALA A 297 8.30 -24.12 -14.64
N LEU A 298 7.08 -24.61 -14.87
CA LEU A 298 6.19 -24.06 -15.89
C LEU A 298 5.71 -22.64 -15.52
N ASP A 299 5.25 -22.43 -14.28
CA ASP A 299 4.81 -21.11 -13.81
C ASP A 299 5.94 -20.08 -13.92
N LYS A 300 7.17 -20.47 -13.53
CA LYS A 300 8.35 -19.60 -13.69
C LYS A 300 8.67 -19.32 -15.15
N ALA A 301 8.60 -20.31 -16.03
CA ALA A 301 8.85 -20.12 -17.46
C ALA A 301 7.81 -19.18 -18.10
N VAL A 302 6.53 -19.36 -17.77
CA VAL A 302 5.44 -18.51 -18.25
C VAL A 302 5.57 -17.09 -17.70
N LEU A 303 5.74 -16.90 -16.39
CA LEU A 303 5.85 -15.56 -15.79
C LEU A 303 7.12 -14.83 -16.24
N ASN A 304 8.29 -15.49 -16.29
CA ASN A 304 9.52 -14.90 -16.82
C ASN A 304 9.36 -14.49 -18.28
N TYR A 305 8.60 -15.26 -19.07
CA TYR A 305 8.28 -14.85 -20.41
C TYR A 305 7.33 -13.64 -20.35
N LEU A 306 6.10 -13.80 -19.89
CA LEU A 306 5.06 -12.75 -19.96
C LEU A 306 5.48 -11.40 -19.35
N LEU A 307 6.34 -11.41 -18.32
CA LEU A 307 6.76 -10.21 -17.59
C LEU A 307 8.19 -9.76 -17.89
N ALA A 308 8.88 -10.30 -18.91
CA ALA A 308 10.29 -10.00 -19.16
C ALA A 308 10.60 -8.49 -19.22
N ASP A 309 9.80 -7.70 -19.94
CA ASP A 309 10.03 -6.26 -20.07
C ASP A 309 9.83 -5.52 -18.74
N VAL A 310 8.87 -5.96 -17.93
CA VAL A 310 8.63 -5.42 -16.58
C VAL A 310 9.79 -5.78 -15.64
N LEU A 311 10.24 -7.03 -15.69
CA LEU A 311 11.36 -7.52 -14.88
C LEU A 311 12.66 -6.81 -15.26
N GLU A 312 12.91 -6.63 -16.55
CA GLU A 312 14.05 -5.87 -17.06
C GLU A 312 14.00 -4.41 -16.63
N TRP A 313 12.86 -3.74 -16.82
CA TRP A 313 12.67 -2.33 -16.47
C TRP A 313 12.98 -2.05 -14.99
N TYR A 314 12.52 -2.93 -14.10
CA TYR A 314 12.76 -2.78 -12.66
C TYR A 314 14.08 -3.42 -12.18
N GLY A 315 14.89 -3.97 -13.08
CA GLY A 315 16.19 -4.58 -12.75
C GLY A 315 16.10 -5.92 -12.01
N TYR A 316 14.98 -6.63 -12.11
CA TYR A 316 14.80 -7.93 -11.48
C TYR A 316 15.47 -9.06 -12.30
N PRO A 317 16.30 -9.91 -11.66
CA PRO A 317 16.94 -11.03 -12.33
C PRO A 317 15.91 -11.97 -12.98
N HIS A 318 16.05 -12.22 -14.27
CA HIS A 318 15.18 -13.12 -14.99
C HIS A 318 15.90 -13.77 -16.17
N HIS A 319 15.39 -14.94 -16.57
CA HIS A 319 15.90 -15.65 -17.73
C HIS A 319 15.08 -15.22 -18.95
N ARG A 320 15.56 -14.21 -19.68
CA ARG A 320 14.94 -13.78 -20.94
C ARG A 320 15.08 -14.91 -21.96
N ARG A 321 13.96 -15.35 -22.51
CA ARG A 321 13.90 -16.30 -23.62
C ARG A 321 13.20 -15.63 -24.79
N GLU A 322 13.76 -15.81 -25.98
CA GLU A 322 13.28 -15.18 -27.21
C GLU A 322 13.05 -16.20 -28.32
N GLY A 323 12.45 -15.74 -29.42
CA GLY A 323 12.21 -16.53 -30.62
C GLY A 323 10.79 -17.09 -30.73
N ILE A 324 10.33 -17.25 -31.98
CA ILE A 324 9.00 -17.75 -32.33
C ILE A 324 8.69 -19.11 -31.69
N PRO A 325 9.61 -20.10 -31.68
CA PRO A 325 9.33 -21.39 -31.04
C PRO A 325 9.02 -21.26 -29.55
N VAL A 326 9.74 -20.38 -28.85
CA VAL A 326 9.47 -20.10 -27.43
C VAL A 326 8.12 -19.43 -27.26
N ALA A 327 7.80 -18.45 -28.10
CA ALA A 327 6.50 -17.76 -28.08
C ALA A 327 5.34 -18.75 -28.25
N VAL A 328 5.43 -19.67 -29.22
CA VAL A 328 4.42 -20.72 -29.45
C VAL A 328 4.31 -21.66 -28.25
N MET A 329 5.43 -22.13 -27.70
CA MET A 329 5.41 -22.97 -26.50
C MET A 329 4.77 -22.28 -25.31
N ILE A 330 5.05 -20.98 -25.10
CA ILE A 330 4.47 -20.20 -24.00
C ILE A 330 2.98 -19.96 -24.24
N ALA A 331 2.57 -19.66 -25.48
CA ALA A 331 1.15 -19.52 -25.82
C ALA A 331 0.36 -20.78 -25.44
N LEU A 332 0.89 -21.98 -25.72
CA LEU A 332 0.28 -23.23 -25.30
C LEU A 332 0.36 -23.44 -23.77
N ALA A 333 1.50 -23.12 -23.15
CA ALA A 333 1.69 -23.25 -21.70
C ALA A 333 0.74 -22.37 -20.88
N VAL A 334 0.32 -21.21 -21.42
CA VAL A 334 -0.68 -20.32 -20.80
C VAL A 334 -2.02 -21.03 -20.56
N LEU A 335 -2.35 -22.08 -21.31
CA LEU A 335 -3.58 -22.86 -21.12
C LEU A 335 -3.51 -23.79 -19.89
N VAL A 336 -2.31 -24.11 -19.42
CA VAL A 336 -2.12 -25.01 -18.28
C VAL A 336 -2.40 -24.26 -16.97
N PRO A 337 -3.20 -24.83 -16.05
CA PRO A 337 -3.43 -24.22 -14.74
C PRO A 337 -2.13 -24.08 -13.93
N THR A 338 -1.97 -22.92 -13.32
CA THR A 338 -0.88 -22.59 -12.39
C THR A 338 -0.90 -23.47 -11.15
N GLY A 339 0.21 -23.53 -10.41
CA GLY A 339 0.29 -24.28 -9.15
C GLY A 339 -0.81 -23.90 -8.15
N TYR A 340 -1.16 -22.62 -8.06
CA TYR A 340 -2.23 -22.14 -7.16
C TYR A 340 -3.64 -22.43 -7.67
N GLU A 341 -3.88 -22.47 -8.99
CA GLU A 341 -5.17 -22.90 -9.57
C GLU A 341 -5.39 -24.40 -9.41
N ARG A 342 -4.36 -25.23 -9.59
CA ARG A 342 -4.45 -26.70 -9.47
C ARG A 342 -5.02 -27.16 -8.13
N ARG A 343 -4.74 -26.43 -7.05
CA ARG A 343 -5.33 -26.66 -5.72
C ARG A 343 -6.86 -26.65 -5.78
N HIS A 344 -7.42 -25.65 -6.46
CA HIS A 344 -8.87 -25.42 -6.56
C HIS A 344 -9.53 -26.30 -7.63
N LEU A 345 -8.77 -26.70 -8.65
CA LEU A 345 -9.20 -27.65 -9.69
C LEU A 345 -9.10 -29.11 -9.25
N SER A 346 -8.56 -29.40 -8.06
CA SER A 346 -8.41 -30.77 -7.58
C SER A 346 -9.78 -31.46 -7.40
N PRO A 347 -9.91 -32.77 -7.73
CA PRO A 347 -11.17 -33.49 -7.57
C PRO A 347 -11.74 -33.39 -6.15
N GLY A 348 -10.87 -33.47 -5.13
CA GLY A 348 -11.27 -33.33 -3.73
C GLY A 348 -11.87 -31.97 -3.39
N TYR A 349 -11.34 -30.88 -3.95
CA TYR A 349 -11.90 -29.54 -3.75
C TYR A 349 -13.27 -29.41 -4.43
N LEU A 350 -13.38 -29.87 -5.68
CA LEU A 350 -14.61 -29.80 -6.48
C LEU A 350 -15.75 -30.64 -5.87
N ILE A 351 -15.45 -31.89 -5.49
CA ILE A 351 -16.42 -32.78 -4.83
C ILE A 351 -16.89 -32.15 -3.51
N LYS A 352 -15.97 -31.59 -2.71
CA LYS A 352 -16.33 -30.91 -1.44
C LYS A 352 -17.18 -29.67 -1.67
N ALA A 353 -16.94 -28.91 -2.74
CA ALA A 353 -17.76 -27.75 -3.09
C ALA A 353 -19.20 -28.18 -3.45
N LEU A 354 -19.35 -29.21 -4.29
CA LEU A 354 -20.66 -29.76 -4.65
C LEU A 354 -21.40 -30.37 -3.46
N ALA A 355 -20.71 -31.18 -2.64
CA ALA A 355 -21.28 -31.79 -1.44
C ALA A 355 -21.79 -30.77 -0.42
N LYS A 356 -21.20 -29.57 -0.39
CA LYS A 356 -21.63 -28.45 0.47
C LYS A 356 -22.65 -27.51 -0.19
N GLY A 357 -23.18 -27.86 -1.37
CA GLY A 357 -24.11 -27.01 -2.12
C GLY A 357 -23.50 -25.70 -2.63
N LYS A 358 -22.16 -25.57 -2.63
CA LYS A 358 -21.44 -24.36 -3.05
C LYS A 358 -21.27 -24.30 -4.56
N PHE A 359 -22.37 -24.32 -5.31
CA PHE A 359 -22.35 -24.33 -6.78
C PHE A 359 -21.64 -23.11 -7.37
N LYS A 360 -21.84 -21.91 -6.80
CA LYS A 360 -21.10 -20.70 -7.21
C LYS A 360 -19.60 -20.86 -7.11
N THR A 361 -19.10 -21.50 -6.04
CA THR A 361 -17.67 -21.79 -5.89
C THR A 361 -17.19 -22.78 -6.95
N PHE A 362 -17.95 -23.84 -7.21
CA PHE A 362 -17.62 -24.82 -8.25
C PHE A 362 -17.48 -24.17 -9.63
N VAL A 363 -18.48 -23.41 -10.07
CA VAL A 363 -18.44 -22.69 -11.35
C VAL A 363 -17.32 -21.65 -11.35
N GLY A 364 -17.12 -20.95 -10.23
CA GLY A 364 -16.07 -19.96 -10.03
C GLY A 364 -14.67 -20.49 -10.30
N VAL A 365 -14.37 -21.76 -9.97
CA VAL A 365 -13.06 -22.36 -10.26
C VAL A 365 -12.73 -22.29 -11.75
N PHE A 366 -13.66 -22.70 -12.61
CA PHE A 366 -13.46 -22.72 -14.06
C PHE A 366 -13.50 -21.31 -14.63
N TYR A 367 -14.43 -20.47 -14.18
CA TYR A 367 -14.53 -19.07 -14.60
C TYR A 367 -13.22 -18.31 -14.34
N HIS A 368 -12.69 -18.35 -13.12
CA HIS A 368 -11.46 -17.63 -12.80
C HIS A 368 -10.23 -18.22 -13.49
N SER A 369 -10.22 -19.53 -13.78
CA SER A 369 -9.18 -20.14 -14.61
C SER A 369 -9.21 -19.58 -16.04
N LEU A 370 -10.39 -19.43 -16.63
CA LEU A 370 -10.57 -18.81 -17.95
C LEU A 370 -10.19 -17.32 -17.94
N CYS A 371 -10.57 -16.57 -16.90
CA CYS A 371 -10.14 -15.18 -16.73
C CYS A 371 -8.62 -15.07 -16.67
N ARG A 372 -7.93 -16.00 -15.99
CA ARG A 372 -6.47 -16.03 -15.94
C ARG A 372 -5.86 -16.38 -17.30
N VAL A 373 -6.44 -17.32 -18.06
CA VAL A 373 -6.03 -17.58 -19.46
C VAL A 373 -6.12 -16.30 -20.28
N ALA A 374 -7.27 -15.63 -20.26
CA ALA A 374 -7.51 -14.42 -21.03
C ALA A 374 -6.53 -13.30 -20.65
N TRP A 375 -6.29 -13.09 -19.35
CA TRP A 375 -5.34 -12.09 -18.87
C TRP A 375 -3.88 -12.44 -19.25
N PHE A 376 -3.49 -13.71 -19.19
CA PHE A 376 -2.14 -14.12 -19.63
C PHE A 376 -1.94 -13.93 -21.14
N TYR A 377 -2.97 -14.16 -21.97
CA TYR A 377 -2.91 -13.82 -23.39
C TYR A 377 -2.84 -12.31 -23.63
N LYS A 378 -3.48 -11.48 -22.79
CA LYS A 378 -3.30 -10.02 -22.81
C LYS A 378 -1.85 -9.64 -22.53
N LEU A 379 -1.20 -10.25 -21.53
CA LEU A 379 0.22 -10.05 -21.25
C LEU A 379 1.11 -10.56 -22.39
N PHE A 380 0.78 -11.72 -22.96
CA PHE A 380 1.50 -12.28 -24.10
C PHE A 380 1.44 -11.33 -25.29
N TYR A 381 0.26 -10.78 -25.60
CA TYR A 381 0.11 -9.79 -26.65
C TYR A 381 0.92 -8.53 -26.37
N ARG A 382 0.82 -7.98 -25.14
CA ARG A 382 1.61 -6.80 -24.73
C ARG A 382 3.10 -6.99 -24.92
N ARG A 383 3.65 -8.14 -24.51
CA ARG A 383 5.08 -8.43 -24.67
C ARG A 383 5.49 -8.53 -26.15
N ASN A 384 4.72 -9.25 -26.98
CA ASN A 384 5.16 -9.56 -28.34
C ASN A 384 4.79 -8.48 -29.37
N PHE A 385 3.76 -7.68 -29.11
CA PHE A 385 3.18 -6.75 -30.08
C PHE A 385 2.85 -5.36 -29.52
N GLY A 386 2.92 -5.18 -28.20
CA GLY A 386 2.60 -3.92 -27.53
C GLY A 386 3.74 -3.43 -26.66
N THR A 387 3.39 -2.64 -25.65
CA THR A 387 4.34 -2.14 -24.65
C THR A 387 3.73 -2.22 -23.25
N PHE A 388 4.59 -2.46 -22.26
CA PHE A 388 4.25 -2.22 -20.86
C PHE A 388 4.44 -0.73 -20.53
N TYR A 389 3.61 -0.23 -19.62
CA TYR A 389 3.84 1.07 -19.03
C TYR A 389 5.12 1.02 -18.18
N LYS A 390 6.10 1.87 -18.53
CA LYS A 390 7.41 1.98 -17.90
C LYS A 390 7.39 3.11 -16.88
N ALA A 391 6.81 2.84 -15.72
CA ALA A 391 6.66 3.85 -14.68
C ALA A 391 8.04 4.32 -14.17
N PRO A 392 8.21 5.62 -13.87
CA PRO A 392 9.49 6.20 -13.44
C PRO A 392 9.89 5.67 -12.06
N VAL A 393 11.15 5.28 -11.89
CA VAL A 393 11.68 4.74 -10.62
C VAL A 393 12.41 5.83 -9.86
N ILE A 394 12.10 6.00 -8.57
CA ILE A 394 12.81 6.94 -7.70
C ILE A 394 14.23 6.43 -7.47
N GLY A 395 15.24 7.24 -7.79
CA GLY A 395 16.65 6.89 -7.60
C GLY A 395 17.21 5.87 -8.60
N GLY A 396 16.42 5.44 -9.58
CA GLY A 396 16.93 4.69 -10.73
C GLY A 396 17.85 5.56 -11.60
N ALA A 397 18.83 4.92 -12.25
CA ALA A 397 19.70 5.54 -13.25
C ALA A 397 18.91 5.99 -14.50
#